data_AF-A0A2E7C833-F1
#
_entry.id   AF-A0A2E7C833-F1
#
_cell.length_a   1.000
_cell.length_b   1.000
_cell.length_c   1.000
_cell.angle_alpha   90.00
_cell.angle_beta   90.00
_cell.angle_gamma   90.00
#
_symmetry.space_group_name_H-M   'P 1'
#
loop_
_entity.id
_entity.type
_entity.pdbx_description
1 polymer ?
#
loop_
_entity_poly.entity_id
_entity_poly.type
_entity_poly.pdbx_seq_one_letter_code
_entity_poly.pdbx_strand_id
1 'polypeptide(L)'
;MTKKQPTTFAETLSQLEALTARLEDSDTSLEQSLKDFEQGVQLIRQAQQSLQEAEQKVQLLLEKEGKPVAAPFHSEDEEGTAE
;
A
#
# COMPACT_ATOMS: atom_id res chain seq x y z
N MET A 1 -20.06 -1.24 -22.83
CA MET A 1 -18.76 -0.76 -22.30
C MET A 1 -18.63 -1.25 -20.87
N THR A 2 -17.86 -2.31 -20.66
CA THR A 2 -17.68 -2.95 -19.34
C THR A 2 -16.75 -2.08 -18.52
N LYS A 3 -17.27 -1.35 -17.53
CA LYS A 3 -16.45 -0.57 -16.60
C LYS A 3 -15.55 -1.56 -15.84
N LYS A 4 -14.22 -1.47 -16.07
CA LYS A 4 -13.22 -2.13 -15.22
C LYS A 4 -13.53 -1.73 -13.77
N GLN A 5 -13.93 -2.70 -12.96
CA GLN A 5 -14.15 -2.49 -11.54
C GLN A 5 -12.81 -2.08 -10.91
N PRO A 6 -12.81 -1.16 -9.93
CA PRO A 6 -11.60 -0.86 -9.19
C PRO A 6 -11.10 -2.14 -8.51
N THR A 7 -9.81 -2.45 -8.71
CA THR A 7 -9.14 -3.59 -8.10
C THR A 7 -9.27 -3.48 -6.58
N THR A 8 -9.80 -4.51 -5.94
CA THR A 8 -9.93 -4.55 -4.48
C THR A 8 -8.56 -4.79 -3.81
N PHE A 9 -8.43 -4.42 -2.53
CA PHE A 9 -7.20 -4.68 -1.76
C PHE A 9 -6.78 -6.17 -1.81
N ALA A 10 -7.74 -7.08 -1.68
CA ALA A 10 -7.49 -8.53 -1.75
C ALA A 10 -6.96 -8.96 -3.13
N GLU A 11 -7.49 -8.40 -4.22
CA GLU A 11 -7.00 -8.66 -5.57
C GLU A 11 -5.61 -8.07 -5.81
N THR A 12 -5.30 -6.89 -5.24
CA THR A 12 -3.97 -6.29 -5.29
C THR A 12 -2.95 -7.17 -4.57
N LEU A 13 -3.32 -7.72 -3.40
CA LEU A 13 -2.46 -8.63 -2.64
C LEU A 13 -2.20 -9.93 -3.41
N SER A 14 -3.25 -10.54 -3.97
CA SER A 14 -3.11 -11.76 -4.78
C SER A 14 -2.21 -11.55 -6.01
N GLN A 15 -2.29 -10.37 -6.65
CA GLN A 15 -1.40 -10.04 -7.76
C GLN A 15 0.06 -9.85 -7.32
N LEU A 16 0.30 -9.31 -6.13
CA LEU A 16 1.64 -9.19 -5.56
C LEU A 16 2.23 -10.58 -5.25
N GLU A 17 1.46 -11.49 -4.66
CA GLU A 17 1.89 -12.86 -4.41
C GLU A 17 2.26 -13.59 -5.71
N ALA A 18 1.41 -13.47 -6.74
CA ALA A 18 1.69 -14.03 -8.06
C ALA A 18 2.94 -13.41 -8.71
N LEU A 19 3.24 -12.15 -8.41
CA LEU A 19 4.44 -11.45 -8.86
C LEU A 19 5.70 -11.97 -8.18
N THR A 20 5.66 -12.10 -6.86
CA THR A 20 6.75 -12.67 -6.06
C THR A 20 7.09 -14.08 -6.55
N ALA A 21 6.08 -14.92 -6.79
CA ALA A 21 6.29 -16.28 -7.31
C ALA A 21 7.00 -16.29 -8.68
N ARG A 22 6.72 -15.31 -9.56
CA ARG A 22 7.43 -15.19 -10.86
C ARG A 22 8.86 -14.67 -10.70
N LEU A 23 9.08 -13.73 -9.78
CA LEU A 23 10.41 -13.18 -9.51
C LEU A 23 11.35 -14.22 -8.87
N GLU A 24 10.80 -15.22 -8.19
CA GLU A 24 11.56 -16.36 -7.62
C GLU A 24 11.92 -17.42 -8.68
N ASP A 25 11.32 -17.37 -9.88
CA ASP A 25 11.62 -18.30 -10.96
C ASP A 25 12.96 -17.93 -11.64
N SER A 26 13.90 -18.87 -11.60
CA SER A 26 15.25 -18.73 -12.15
C SER A 26 15.31 -18.66 -13.68
N ASP A 27 14.24 -19.02 -14.39
CA ASP A 27 14.15 -18.93 -15.86
C ASP A 27 13.64 -17.56 -16.36
N THR A 28 13.35 -16.62 -15.44
CA THR A 28 12.85 -15.29 -15.81
C THR A 28 13.97 -14.43 -16.41
N SER A 29 13.71 -13.84 -17.58
CA SER A 29 14.66 -12.90 -18.20
C SER A 29 14.73 -11.59 -17.43
N LEU A 30 15.89 -10.92 -17.45
CA LEU A 30 16.08 -9.62 -16.79
C LEU A 30 15.01 -8.58 -17.20
N GLU A 31 14.67 -8.51 -18.49
CA GLU A 31 13.64 -7.59 -18.98
C GLU A 31 12.27 -7.89 -18.37
N GLN A 32 11.94 -9.19 -18.23
CA GLN A 32 10.70 -9.62 -17.61
C GLN A 32 10.71 -9.32 -16.11
N SER A 33 11.82 -9.58 -15.40
CA SER A 33 11.98 -9.22 -14.00
C SER A 33 11.83 -7.72 -13.74
N LEU A 34 12.33 -6.86 -14.63
CA LEU A 34 12.16 -5.41 -14.52
C LEU A 34 10.70 -4.97 -14.71
N LYS A 35 9.98 -5.57 -15.68
CA LYS A 35 8.54 -5.32 -15.87
C LYS A 35 7.72 -5.78 -14.66
N ASP A 36 8.04 -6.96 -14.15
CA ASP A 36 7.40 -7.52 -12.97
C ASP A 36 7.65 -6.63 -11.73
N PHE A 37 8.88 -6.15 -11.54
CA PHE A 37 9.21 -5.20 -10.49
C PHE A 37 8.41 -3.90 -10.60
N GLU A 38 8.35 -3.29 -11.79
CA GLU A 38 7.58 -2.06 -12.02
C GLU A 38 6.09 -2.25 -11.69
N GLN A 39 5.50 -3.38 -12.13
CA GLN A 39 4.13 -3.73 -11.79
C GLN A 39 3.94 -3.92 -10.28
N GLY A 40 4.90 -4.55 -9.59
CA GLY A 40 4.89 -4.69 -8.14
C GLY A 40 4.87 -3.35 -7.41
N VAL A 41 5.70 -2.40 -7.85
CA VAL A 41 5.72 -1.03 -7.28
C VAL A 41 4.36 -0.34 -7.45
N GLN A 42 3.72 -0.49 -8.61
CA GLN A 42 2.40 0.09 -8.85
C GLN A 42 1.33 -0.52 -7.95
N LEU A 43 1.33 -1.84 -7.78
CA LEU A 43 0.39 -2.55 -6.90
C LEU A 43 0.59 -2.17 -5.42
N ILE A 44 1.83 -2.04 -4.96
CA ILE A 44 2.14 -1.60 -3.59
C ILE A 44 1.56 -0.21 -3.34
N ARG A 45 1.73 0.73 -4.27
CA ARG A 45 1.15 2.08 -4.15
C ARG A 45 -0.37 2.05 -4.08
N GLN A 46 -1.02 1.20 -4.87
CA GLN A 46 -2.48 1.03 -4.83
C GLN A 46 -2.95 0.43 -3.49
N ALA A 47 -2.21 -0.55 -2.96
CA ALA A 47 -2.50 -1.14 -1.67
C ALA A 47 -2.39 -0.12 -0.54
N GLN A 48 -1.32 0.69 -0.52
CA GLN A 48 -1.12 1.76 0.45
C GLN A 48 -2.24 2.80 0.39
N GLN A 49 -2.62 3.25 -0.80
CA GLN A 49 -3.74 4.18 -0.98
C GLN A 49 -5.06 3.60 -0.43
N SER A 50 -5.34 2.33 -0.72
CA SER A 50 -6.55 1.65 -0.23
C SER A 50 -6.57 1.55 1.30
N LEU A 51 -5.42 1.29 1.92
CA LEU A 51 -5.29 1.25 3.38
C LEU A 51 -5.47 2.63 4.00
N GLN A 52 -4.90 3.68 3.40
CA GLN A 52 -5.05 5.05 3.88
C GLN A 52 -6.52 5.51 3.84
N GLU A 53 -7.25 5.18 2.76
CA GLU A 53 -8.68 5.47 2.65
C GLU A 53 -9.50 4.72 3.70
N ALA A 54 -9.16 3.45 3.96
CA ALA A 54 -9.81 2.65 4.99
C ALA A 54 -9.55 3.23 6.40
N GLU A 55 -8.30 3.62 6.70
CA GLU A 55 -7.91 4.25 7.96
C GLU A 55 -8.68 5.56 8.18
N GLN A 56 -8.71 6.45 7.18
CA GLN A 56 -9.45 7.70 7.26
C GLN A 56 -10.95 7.47 7.52
N LYS A 57 -11.53 6.45 6.88
CA LYS A 57 -12.94 6.09 7.10
C LYS A 57 -13.18 5.58 8.51
N VAL A 58 -12.29 4.76 9.05
CA VAL A 58 -12.36 4.29 10.45
C VAL A 58 -12.24 5.46 11.42
N GLN A 59 -11.31 6.38 11.17
CA GLN A 59 -11.11 7.58 11.97
C GLN A 59 -12.39 8.44 12.06
N LEU A 60 -13.02 8.72 10.92
CA LEU A 60 -14.27 9.47 10.87
C LEU A 60 -15.42 8.76 11.63
N LEU A 61 -15.45 7.43 11.63
CA LEU A 61 -16.46 6.66 12.37
C LEU A 61 -16.22 6.75 13.88
N LEU A 62 -14.97 6.67 14.33
CA LEU A 62 -14.60 6.80 15.75
C LEU A 62 -14.87 8.21 16.28
N GLU A 63 -14.58 9.24 15.49
CA GLU A 63 -14.93 10.64 15.80
C GLU A 63 -16.43 10.82 15.99
N LYS A 64 -17.25 10.24 15.10
CA LYS A 64 -18.72 10.28 15.20
C LYS A 64 -19.25 9.56 16.44
N GLU A 65 -18.56 8.53 16.92
CA GLU A 65 -18.92 7.82 18.15
C GLU A 65 -18.37 8.48 19.42
N GLY A 66 -17.67 9.62 19.32
CA GLY A 66 -17.08 10.31 20.46
C GLY A 66 -15.94 9.53 21.14
N LYS A 67 -15.34 8.57 20.43
CA LYS A 67 -14.21 7.76 20.93
C LYS A 67 -12.89 8.51 20.67
N PRO A 68 -11.90 8.41 21.57
CA PRO A 68 -10.60 9.04 21.36
C PRO A 68 -9.96 8.53 20.07
N VAL A 69 -9.47 9.47 19.26
CA VAL A 69 -8.92 9.23 17.93
C VAL A 69 -7.41 9.01 18.03
N ALA A 70 -6.88 8.01 17.33
CA ALA A 70 -5.44 7.82 17.23
C ALA A 70 -4.81 9.01 16.49
N ALA A 71 -3.85 9.66 17.13
CA ALA A 71 -3.02 10.69 16.51
C ALA A 71 -1.66 10.09 16.13
N PRO A 72 -1.04 10.51 15.00
CA PRO A 72 0.31 10.10 14.68
C PRO A 72 1.25 10.50 15.81
N PHE A 73 2.01 9.52 16.31
CA PHE A 73 3.00 9.76 17.35
C PHE A 73 4.20 10.49 16.72
N HIS A 74 4.30 11.80 16.96
CA HIS A 74 5.54 12.53 16.73
C HIS A 74 6.43 12.31 17.96
N SER A 75 7.48 11.52 17.81
CA SER A 75 8.63 11.58 18.72
C SER A 75 9.34 12.90 18.47
N GLU A 76 9.31 13.81 19.46
CA GLU A 76 9.97 15.13 19.46
C GLU A 76 11.51 15.01 19.56
N ASP A 77 12.13 14.13 18.77
CA ASP A 77 13.58 13.92 18.73
C ASP A 77 14.22 14.52 17.45
N GLU A 78 13.74 15.69 17.00
CA GLU A 78 14.47 16.58 16.07
C GLU A 78 14.76 17.95 16.72
N GLU A 79 15.07 17.97 18.02
CA GLU A 79 15.82 19.08 18.64
C GLU A 79 17.29 18.69 18.77
N GLY A 80 18.04 18.96 17.71
CA GLY A 80 19.49 18.78 17.66
C GLY A 80 20.12 19.62 16.56
N THR A 81 19.62 20.83 16.33
CA THR A 81 20.34 21.83 15.54
C THR A 81 21.68 22.10 16.20
N ALA A 82 22.75 21.68 15.52
CA ALA A 82 24.13 21.98 15.86
C ALA A 82 24.35 23.50 15.94
N GLU A 83 24.95 23.94 17.05
CA GLU A 83 25.66 25.22 17.14
C GLU A 83 27.11 25.05 16.65
#